data_AF-A0A9E2JRY8-F1
#
_entry.id   AF-A0A9E2JRY8-F1
#
_cell.length_a   1.000
_cell.length_b   1.000
_cell.length_c   1.000
_cell.angle_alpha   90.00
_cell.angle_beta   90.00
_cell.angle_gamma   90.00
#
_symmetry.space_group_name_H-M   'P 1'
#
loop_
_entity.id
_entity.type
_entity.pdbx_description
1 polymer ?
#
loop_
_entity_poly.entity_id
_entity_poly.type
_entity_poly.pdbx_seq_one_letter_code
_entity_poly.pdbx_strand_id
1 'polypeptide(L)'
;MIQEKTISPTNDTTDLERALWLSKLTPSSRNATIASLRSLASAIGRDGRLSVDELEAILLDPSVEIRALLGDRAAQVLSDARRALRVWSDEPTRWLAVNLPGRIPTLRDAQQAAGLTMGPDDAKRATSALEGLASAEQSTTEEIAATEATVSAIFKRLSPEDLDCKTRKTLENKRSLCLRAVRLVDCSRKKVRKNDLANMSEAAKQALTAVEERLKKHETSALAIARRFVLFADHFGADLENLDQGLPFSFYEAERSNFSNSHEEKLRRFVRAWNEAASVTGLARELPTPTLPVHRQAMVKWHDVSQYIRAPLDQILEKAVSARVECAWEELVSESTDEEYAEFGIFEDAGGEAGDENAAIPIEPGTRKNWRDAAKRAWHAAQEDHRITSKPASQDDLFDTSIAKAMVVGARKARRARVEASGETWNAKEEGRYEHSLVETLCAIARHIGIDETRLSALEEFKVSIDPMVVATKLKKDGTKTRVYTSRRIGKRHKLKLARFSEESRLRRYFEAPGELWKMACKGLQKGRRPSK
;
A
#
# COMPACT_ATOMS: atom_id res chain seq x y z
N MET A 1 -0.02 20.52 30.04
CA MET A 1 -1.39 20.33 30.56
C MET A 1 -2.34 20.35 29.37
N ILE A 2 -2.57 19.18 28.77
CA ILE A 2 -3.61 19.04 27.74
C ILE A 2 -4.92 18.96 28.52
N GLN A 3 -5.82 19.92 28.33
CA GLN A 3 -7.18 19.82 28.86
C GLN A 3 -7.82 18.58 28.24
N GLU A 4 -8.01 17.53 29.03
CA GLU A 4 -8.91 16.44 28.68
C GLU A 4 -10.27 17.06 28.40
N LYS A 5 -10.63 17.20 27.13
CA LYS A 5 -12.03 17.34 26.75
C LYS A 5 -12.69 16.03 27.14
N THR A 6 -13.23 15.98 28.35
CA THR A 6 -14.14 14.93 28.79
C THR A 6 -15.33 15.01 27.84
N ILE A 7 -15.39 14.12 26.85
CA ILE A 7 -16.51 14.06 25.91
C ILE A 7 -17.72 13.68 26.74
N SER A 8 -18.64 14.62 26.93
CA SER A 8 -19.88 14.35 27.64
C SER A 8 -20.69 13.31 26.87
N PRO A 9 -21.22 12.27 27.54
CA PRO A 9 -22.11 11.30 26.91
C PRO A 9 -23.27 12.02 26.23
N THR A 10 -23.51 11.74 24.95
CA THR A 10 -24.67 12.31 24.24
C THR A 10 -25.97 11.61 24.64
N ASN A 11 -25.88 10.35 25.09
CA ASN A 11 -26.99 9.50 25.51
C ASN A 11 -28.13 9.47 24.48
N ASP A 12 -27.74 9.28 23.21
CA ASP A 12 -28.63 9.36 22.05
C ASP A 12 -28.54 8.12 21.14
N THR A 13 -29.27 8.13 20.03
CA THR A 13 -29.24 7.09 19.00
C THR A 13 -27.85 6.85 18.40
N THR A 14 -26.95 7.83 18.44
CA THR A 14 -25.56 7.68 18.00
C THR A 14 -24.80 6.75 18.95
N ASP A 15 -24.98 6.92 20.25
CA ASP A 15 -24.38 6.02 21.24
C ASP A 15 -24.97 4.60 21.18
N LEU A 16 -26.27 4.47 20.89
CA LEU A 16 -26.90 3.18 20.62
C LEU A 16 -26.30 2.48 19.39
N GLU A 17 -26.06 3.21 18.31
CA GLU A 17 -25.38 2.66 17.13
C GLU A 17 -23.97 2.16 17.49
N ARG A 18 -23.21 2.92 18.28
CA ARG A 18 -21.88 2.52 18.77
C ARG A 18 -21.94 1.26 19.62
N ALA A 19 -22.89 1.19 20.57
CA ALA A 19 -23.12 0.01 21.39
C ALA A 19 -23.45 -1.21 20.51
N LEU A 20 -24.29 -1.05 19.49
CA LEU A 20 -24.58 -2.10 18.50
C LEU A 20 -23.32 -2.56 17.77
N TRP A 21 -22.42 -1.65 17.41
CA TRP A 21 -21.13 -1.97 16.77
C TRP A 21 -20.18 -2.77 17.65
N LEU A 22 -20.23 -2.55 18.96
CA LEU A 22 -19.44 -3.25 19.98
C LEU A 22 -20.10 -4.58 20.42
N SER A 23 -21.39 -4.74 20.19
CA SER A 23 -22.14 -5.94 20.58
C SER A 23 -21.72 -7.22 19.84
N LYS A 24 -22.02 -8.37 20.48
CA LYS A 24 -21.84 -9.72 19.93
C LYS A 24 -22.84 -10.09 18.83
N LEU A 25 -23.72 -9.17 18.41
CA LEU A 25 -24.71 -9.43 17.35
C LEU A 25 -24.03 -9.84 16.04
N THR A 26 -24.71 -10.72 15.28
CA THR A 26 -24.27 -11.03 13.92
C THR A 26 -24.29 -9.75 13.08
N PRO A 27 -23.41 -9.62 12.08
CA PRO A 27 -23.38 -8.41 11.25
C PRO A 27 -24.71 -8.10 10.55
N SER A 28 -25.45 -9.13 10.13
CA SER A 28 -26.77 -8.97 9.52
C SER A 28 -27.76 -8.35 10.49
N SER A 29 -27.90 -8.93 11.68
CA SER A 29 -28.80 -8.44 12.73
C SER A 29 -28.42 -7.03 13.19
N ARG A 30 -27.12 -6.76 13.35
CA ARG A 30 -26.62 -5.43 13.73
C ARG A 30 -27.01 -4.37 12.70
N ASN A 31 -26.70 -4.61 11.43
CA ASN A 31 -26.96 -3.64 10.35
C ASN A 31 -28.46 -3.39 10.16
N ALA A 32 -29.28 -4.44 10.24
CA ALA A 32 -30.72 -4.30 10.23
C ALA A 32 -31.22 -3.45 11.42
N THR A 33 -30.64 -3.66 12.61
CA THR A 33 -31.01 -2.91 13.82
C THR A 33 -30.66 -1.43 13.69
N ILE A 34 -29.47 -1.10 13.19
CA ILE A 34 -29.04 0.28 12.94
C ILE A 34 -29.95 0.96 11.91
N ALA A 35 -30.26 0.28 10.80
CA ALA A 35 -31.16 0.82 9.78
C ALA A 35 -32.57 1.10 10.34
N SER A 36 -33.08 0.21 11.20
CA SER A 36 -34.36 0.39 11.89
C SER A 36 -34.33 1.59 12.85
N LEU A 37 -33.25 1.79 13.63
CA LEU A 37 -33.09 2.96 14.49
C LEU A 37 -33.12 4.27 13.70
N ARG A 38 -32.39 4.34 12.58
CA ARG A 38 -32.37 5.51 11.69
C ARG A 38 -33.74 5.77 11.07
N SER A 39 -34.44 4.71 10.66
CA SER A 39 -35.79 4.81 10.09
C SER A 39 -36.77 5.39 11.12
N LEU A 40 -36.67 4.96 12.37
CA LEU A 40 -37.47 5.48 13.47
C LEU A 40 -37.15 6.95 13.78
N ALA A 41 -35.87 7.30 13.89
CA ALA A 41 -35.44 8.69 14.12
C ALA A 41 -35.85 9.63 12.98
N SER A 42 -35.78 9.14 11.73
CA SER A 42 -36.23 9.88 10.55
C SER A 42 -37.74 10.06 10.52
N ALA A 43 -38.52 9.05 10.91
CA ALA A 43 -39.98 9.14 10.95
C ALA A 43 -40.46 10.20 11.96
N ILE A 44 -39.68 10.45 13.01
CA ILE A 44 -39.99 11.45 14.04
C ILE A 44 -39.48 12.86 13.65
N GLY A 45 -38.80 13.00 12.51
CA GLY A 45 -38.43 14.31 11.95
C GLY A 45 -37.29 15.03 12.69
N ARG A 46 -36.43 14.31 13.40
CA ARG A 46 -35.35 14.89 14.23
C ARG A 46 -33.94 14.63 13.70
N ASP A 47 -33.66 14.91 12.43
CA ASP A 47 -32.31 14.81 11.81
C ASP A 47 -31.51 13.52 12.16
N GLY A 48 -32.21 12.41 12.48
CA GLY A 48 -31.61 11.14 12.89
C GLY A 48 -31.16 11.01 14.36
N ARG A 49 -31.46 11.97 15.24
CA ARG A 49 -31.03 11.96 16.66
C ARG A 49 -32.22 11.97 17.62
N LEU A 50 -32.34 10.92 18.43
CA LEU A 50 -33.27 10.81 19.55
C LEU A 50 -32.47 10.49 20.81
N SER A 51 -32.86 11.05 21.97
CA SER A 51 -32.26 10.59 23.23
C SER A 51 -32.67 9.14 23.51
N VAL A 52 -31.87 8.41 24.29
CA VAL A 52 -32.19 7.03 24.69
C VAL A 52 -33.49 7.01 25.51
N ASP A 53 -33.70 7.99 26.39
CA ASP A 53 -34.88 8.08 27.24
C ASP A 53 -36.15 8.34 26.42
N GLU A 54 -36.07 9.20 25.40
CA GLU A 54 -37.16 9.44 24.45
C GLU A 54 -37.48 8.18 23.65
N LEU A 55 -36.45 7.46 23.20
CA LEU A 55 -36.61 6.20 22.50
C LEU A 55 -37.29 5.14 23.39
N GLU A 56 -36.91 5.04 24.66
CA GLU A 56 -37.57 4.18 25.65
C GLU A 56 -39.05 4.52 25.80
N ALA A 57 -39.38 5.80 25.97
CA ALA A 57 -40.76 6.26 26.08
C ALA A 57 -41.61 5.90 24.84
N ILE A 58 -41.06 6.09 23.64
CA ILE A 58 -41.73 5.73 22.37
C ILE A 58 -41.96 4.22 22.27
N LEU A 59 -41.02 3.40 22.75
CA LEU A 59 -41.11 1.95 22.61
C LEU A 59 -42.00 1.28 23.67
N LEU A 60 -42.24 1.96 24.79
CA LEU A 60 -43.20 1.59 25.82
C LEU A 60 -44.63 1.70 25.29
N ASP A 61 -44.98 2.81 24.65
CA ASP A 61 -46.30 3.01 24.03
C ASP A 61 -46.20 3.67 22.63
N PRO A 62 -45.95 2.87 21.58
CA PRO A 62 -45.77 3.42 20.24
C PRO A 62 -47.12 3.83 19.63
N SER A 63 -47.29 5.15 19.46
CA SER A 63 -48.50 5.77 18.93
C SER A 63 -48.90 5.26 17.54
N VAL A 64 -50.20 5.36 17.23
CA VAL A 64 -50.76 4.97 15.92
C VAL A 64 -50.10 5.76 14.79
N GLU A 65 -49.79 7.03 15.03
CA GLU A 65 -49.11 7.91 14.08
C GLU A 65 -47.69 7.42 13.75
N ILE A 66 -46.89 7.06 14.77
CA ILE A 66 -45.54 6.51 14.56
C ILE A 66 -45.61 5.19 13.80
N ARG A 67 -46.58 4.32 14.11
CA ARG A 67 -46.76 3.06 13.38
C ARG A 67 -47.15 3.30 11.92
N ALA A 68 -48.01 4.29 11.65
CA ALA A 68 -48.40 4.66 10.29
C ALA A 68 -47.20 5.21 9.49
N LEU A 69 -46.38 6.07 10.10
CA LEU A 69 -45.18 6.64 9.47
C LEU A 69 -44.12 5.57 9.13
N LEU A 70 -44.02 4.51 9.94
CA LEU A 70 -43.12 3.39 9.70
C LEU A 70 -43.66 2.35 8.69
N GLY A 71 -44.94 2.43 8.34
CA GLY A 71 -45.62 1.56 7.39
C GLY A 71 -45.56 0.07 7.76
N ASP A 72 -45.55 -0.79 6.74
CA ASP A 72 -45.61 -2.26 6.89
C ASP A 72 -44.46 -2.85 7.72
N ARG A 73 -43.36 -2.11 7.87
CA ARG A 73 -42.18 -2.52 8.64
C ARG A 73 -42.23 -2.08 10.09
N ALA A 74 -43.29 -1.41 10.56
CA ALA A 74 -43.39 -0.87 11.92
C ALA A 74 -43.06 -1.91 13.01
N ALA A 75 -43.65 -3.11 12.93
CA ALA A 75 -43.41 -4.17 13.91
C ALA A 75 -41.92 -4.59 13.97
N GLN A 76 -41.28 -4.71 12.81
CA GLN A 76 -39.86 -5.06 12.71
C GLN A 76 -38.97 -3.93 13.25
N VAL A 77 -39.26 -2.68 12.87
CA VAL A 77 -38.49 -1.50 13.29
C VAL A 77 -38.54 -1.33 14.80
N LEU A 78 -39.72 -1.41 15.41
CA LEU A 78 -39.90 -1.30 16.86
C LEU A 78 -39.22 -2.46 17.60
N SER A 79 -39.28 -3.69 17.06
CA SER A 79 -38.59 -4.86 17.62
C SER A 79 -37.07 -4.71 17.61
N ASP A 80 -36.52 -4.20 16.50
CA ASP A 80 -35.10 -3.90 16.36
C ASP A 80 -34.67 -2.76 17.30
N ALA A 81 -35.44 -1.68 17.42
CA ALA A 81 -35.15 -0.60 18.35
C ALA A 81 -35.11 -1.09 19.82
N ARG A 82 -36.02 -1.98 20.22
CA ARG A 82 -35.95 -2.67 21.52
C ARG A 82 -34.70 -3.56 21.66
N ARG A 83 -34.21 -4.15 20.56
CA ARG A 83 -32.94 -4.89 20.57
C ARG A 83 -31.77 -3.96 20.85
N ALA A 84 -31.77 -2.75 20.27
CA ALA A 84 -30.76 -1.75 20.56
C ALA A 84 -30.75 -1.35 22.05
N LEU A 85 -31.93 -1.12 22.64
CA LEU A 85 -32.04 -0.84 24.07
C LEU A 85 -31.54 -2.00 24.95
N ARG A 86 -31.79 -3.27 24.57
CA ARG A 86 -31.20 -4.41 25.28
C ARG A 86 -29.67 -4.44 25.20
N VAL A 87 -29.10 -4.04 24.07
CA VAL A 87 -27.64 -3.89 23.95
C VAL A 87 -27.13 -2.72 24.80
N TRP A 88 -27.92 -1.64 24.91
CA TRP A 88 -27.61 -0.50 25.77
C TRP A 88 -27.71 -0.81 27.26
N SER A 89 -28.59 -1.73 27.65
CA SER A 89 -28.67 -2.20 29.04
C SER A 89 -27.49 -3.07 29.47
N ASP A 90 -26.67 -3.54 28.52
CA ASP A 90 -25.40 -4.19 28.83
C ASP A 90 -24.40 -3.12 29.29
N GLU A 91 -24.23 -3.01 30.61
CA GLU A 91 -23.37 -2.01 31.25
C GLU A 91 -21.94 -1.96 30.64
N PRO A 92 -21.26 -3.09 30.35
CA PRO A 92 -19.96 -3.07 29.68
C PRO A 92 -20.01 -2.44 28.29
N THR A 93 -20.96 -2.84 27.44
CA THR A 93 -21.09 -2.33 26.08
C THR A 93 -21.48 -0.85 26.08
N ARG A 94 -22.37 -0.43 26.99
CA ARG A 94 -22.75 0.97 27.17
C ARG A 94 -21.57 1.81 27.61
N TRP A 95 -20.82 1.35 28.61
CA TRP A 95 -19.63 2.07 29.08
C TRP A 95 -18.64 2.29 27.93
N LEU A 96 -18.37 1.25 27.13
CA LEU A 96 -17.49 1.35 25.97
C LEU A 96 -18.03 2.31 24.89
N ALA A 97 -19.33 2.26 24.59
CA ALA A 97 -19.94 3.14 23.61
C ALA A 97 -19.86 4.62 24.00
N VAL A 98 -19.96 4.91 25.30
CA VAL A 98 -19.94 6.27 25.87
C VAL A 98 -18.53 6.82 26.03
N ASN A 99 -17.55 6.00 26.44
CA ASN A 99 -16.23 6.49 26.89
C ASN A 99 -15.12 6.41 25.83
N LEU A 100 -15.37 5.73 24.71
CA LEU A 100 -14.43 5.63 23.59
C LEU A 100 -14.58 6.66 22.44
N PRO A 101 -15.61 7.53 22.33
CA PRO A 101 -15.68 8.46 21.21
C PRO A 101 -14.54 9.49 21.25
N GLY A 102 -14.12 9.96 20.08
CA GLY A 102 -13.23 11.12 19.91
C GLY A 102 -11.79 10.97 20.40
N ARG A 103 -11.38 9.80 20.86
CA ARG A 103 -9.98 9.50 21.22
C ARG A 103 -9.59 8.07 20.87
N ILE A 104 -8.30 7.83 20.69
CA ILE A 104 -7.75 6.48 20.49
C ILE A 104 -7.83 5.75 21.85
N PRO A 105 -8.42 4.54 21.92
CA PRO A 105 -8.47 3.78 23.16
C PRO A 105 -7.05 3.46 23.64
N THR A 106 -6.84 3.48 24.95
CA THR A 106 -5.55 3.22 25.61
C THR A 106 -5.57 1.85 26.28
N LEU A 107 -4.41 1.33 26.71
CA LEU A 107 -4.37 0.08 27.48
C LEU A 107 -5.23 0.18 28.76
N ARG A 108 -5.37 1.37 29.35
CA ARG A 108 -6.26 1.63 30.49
C ARG A 108 -7.73 1.35 30.13
N ASP A 109 -8.17 1.77 28.95
CA ASP A 109 -9.52 1.45 28.46
C ASP A 109 -9.69 -0.06 28.27
N ALA A 110 -8.66 -0.75 27.75
CA ALA A 110 -8.68 -2.21 27.61
C ALA A 110 -8.73 -2.93 28.97
N GLN A 111 -8.10 -2.39 30.02
CA GLN A 111 -8.20 -2.91 31.40
C GLN A 111 -9.62 -2.76 31.93
N GLN A 112 -10.22 -1.58 31.77
CA GLN A 112 -11.59 -1.31 32.20
C GLN A 112 -12.58 -2.20 31.44
N ALA A 113 -12.43 -2.33 30.12
CA ALA A 113 -13.21 -3.23 29.28
C ALA A 113 -13.10 -4.70 29.72
N ALA A 114 -11.88 -5.15 30.05
CA ALA A 114 -11.63 -6.50 30.55
C ALA A 114 -12.32 -6.73 31.91
N GLY A 115 -12.25 -5.75 32.83
CA GLY A 115 -12.92 -5.81 34.14
C GLY A 115 -14.45 -5.93 34.03
N LEU A 116 -15.03 -5.31 33.01
CA LEU A 116 -16.48 -5.33 32.77
C LEU A 116 -16.96 -6.58 32.02
N THR A 117 -16.11 -7.24 31.22
CA THR A 117 -16.54 -8.30 30.29
C THR A 117 -15.93 -9.68 30.51
N MET A 118 -14.77 -9.77 31.16
CA MET A 118 -14.05 -11.02 31.39
C MET A 118 -14.35 -11.54 32.81
N GLY A 119 -14.18 -12.85 33.02
CA GLY A 119 -14.26 -13.41 34.38
C GLY A 119 -13.18 -12.78 35.28
N PRO A 120 -13.41 -12.68 36.60
CA PRO A 120 -12.58 -11.89 37.52
C PRO A 120 -11.08 -12.27 37.48
N ASP A 121 -10.78 -13.56 37.37
CA ASP A 121 -9.39 -14.05 37.28
C ASP A 121 -8.74 -13.77 35.92
N ASP A 122 -9.53 -13.83 34.85
CA ASP A 122 -9.07 -13.51 33.50
C ASP A 122 -8.84 -12.00 33.36
N ALA A 123 -9.71 -11.18 33.95
CA ALA A 123 -9.58 -9.72 34.01
C ALA A 123 -8.33 -9.32 34.79
N LYS A 124 -8.11 -9.85 36.01
CA LYS A 124 -6.89 -9.59 36.81
C LYS A 124 -5.62 -9.93 36.05
N ARG A 125 -5.60 -11.10 35.38
CA ARG A 125 -4.45 -11.53 34.58
C ARG A 125 -4.25 -10.64 33.35
N ALA A 126 -5.33 -10.20 32.71
CA ALA A 126 -5.24 -9.28 31.58
C ALA A 126 -4.71 -7.90 32.00
N THR A 127 -5.21 -7.36 33.12
CA THR A 127 -4.74 -6.10 33.70
C THR A 127 -3.25 -6.15 34.01
N SER A 128 -2.79 -7.18 34.71
CA SER A 128 -1.37 -7.38 35.02
C SER A 128 -0.51 -7.57 33.76
N ALA A 129 -1.03 -8.24 32.73
CA ALA A 129 -0.31 -8.40 31.47
C ALA A 129 -0.20 -7.08 30.69
N LEU A 130 -1.24 -6.23 30.72
CA LEU A 130 -1.23 -4.89 30.11
C LEU A 130 -0.31 -3.93 30.86
N GLU A 131 -0.26 -4.00 32.20
CA GLU A 131 0.70 -3.26 33.02
C GLU A 131 2.15 -3.68 32.72
N GLY A 132 2.41 -4.99 32.67
CA GLY A 132 3.72 -5.50 32.28
C GLY A 132 4.13 -5.03 30.88
N LEU A 133 3.20 -4.99 29.93
CA LEU A 133 3.44 -4.47 28.59
C LEU A 133 3.81 -2.97 28.61
N ALA A 134 3.13 -2.17 29.43
CA ALA A 134 3.43 -0.74 29.56
C ALA A 134 4.78 -0.50 30.23
N SER A 135 5.09 -1.25 31.29
CA SER A 135 6.39 -1.20 31.96
C SER A 135 7.56 -1.57 31.04
N ALA A 136 7.41 -2.59 30.20
CA ALA A 136 8.43 -2.98 29.21
C ALA A 136 8.70 -1.89 28.17
N GLU A 137 7.71 -1.01 27.94
CA GLU A 137 7.79 0.16 27.07
C GLU A 137 8.22 1.44 27.79
N GLN A 138 8.53 1.35 29.09
CA GLN A 138 8.86 2.52 29.92
C GLN A 138 7.78 3.61 29.87
N SER A 139 6.51 3.20 29.80
CA SER A 139 5.36 4.08 29.62
C SER A 139 4.21 3.63 30.54
N THR A 140 3.12 4.40 30.58
CA THR A 140 1.93 4.06 31.37
C THR A 140 0.84 3.44 30.50
N THR A 141 -0.16 2.80 31.13
CA THR A 141 -1.28 2.21 30.40
C THR A 141 -2.21 3.26 29.76
N GLU A 142 -2.09 4.52 30.18
CA GLU A 142 -2.84 5.66 29.63
C GLU A 142 -2.19 6.24 28.37
N GLU A 143 -0.90 5.99 28.16
CA GLU A 143 -0.13 6.55 27.04
C GLU A 143 -0.06 5.61 25.83
N ILE A 144 -0.23 4.30 26.05
CA ILE A 144 -0.14 3.31 24.97
C ILE A 144 -1.52 3.04 24.37
N ALA A 145 -1.62 3.21 23.06
CA ALA A 145 -2.82 2.87 22.30
C ALA A 145 -3.17 1.37 22.38
N ALA A 146 -4.40 1.05 22.80
CA ALA A 146 -4.97 -0.29 22.80
C ALA A 146 -5.49 -0.68 21.42
N THR A 147 -4.56 -0.89 20.48
CA THR A 147 -4.86 -1.54 19.20
C THR A 147 -4.14 -2.88 19.09
N GLU A 148 -4.73 -3.83 18.37
CA GLU A 148 -4.13 -5.14 18.10
C GLU A 148 -2.77 -4.98 17.38
N ALA A 149 -2.62 -3.91 16.59
CA ALA A 149 -1.39 -3.52 15.92
C ALA A 149 -0.30 -3.06 16.89
N THR A 150 -0.57 -2.04 17.72
CA THR A 150 0.38 -1.51 18.71
C THR A 150 0.88 -2.61 19.63
N VAL A 151 -0.05 -3.40 20.19
CA VAL A 151 0.30 -4.50 21.09
C VAL A 151 1.07 -5.60 20.36
N SER A 152 0.69 -5.98 19.13
CA SER A 152 1.44 -6.99 18.37
C SER A 152 2.84 -6.51 17.97
N ALA A 153 3.04 -5.22 17.71
CA ALA A 153 4.34 -4.65 17.38
C ALA A 153 5.27 -4.69 18.59
N ILE A 154 4.78 -4.28 19.77
CA ILE A 154 5.49 -4.39 21.04
C ILE A 154 5.91 -5.86 21.29
N PHE A 155 4.97 -6.80 21.23
CA PHE A 155 5.29 -8.21 21.47
C PHE A 155 6.24 -8.85 20.43
N LYS A 156 6.45 -8.24 19.25
CA LYS A 156 7.43 -8.73 18.27
C LYS A 156 8.87 -8.37 18.66
N ARG A 157 9.07 -7.26 19.38
CA ARG A 157 10.40 -6.81 19.81
C ARG A 157 10.80 -7.35 21.19
N LEU A 158 9.83 -7.69 22.04
CA LEU A 158 10.10 -8.19 23.38
C LEU A 158 10.57 -9.65 23.38
N SER A 159 11.56 -9.93 24.20
CA SER A 159 11.96 -11.29 24.59
C SER A 159 11.16 -11.74 25.83
N PRO A 160 11.20 -13.04 26.19
CA PRO A 160 10.54 -13.52 27.39
C PRO A 160 11.01 -12.81 28.67
N GLU A 161 12.29 -12.45 28.74
CA GLU A 161 12.91 -11.81 29.89
C GLU A 161 12.35 -10.40 30.14
N ASP A 162 12.02 -9.65 29.08
CA ASP A 162 11.47 -8.29 29.18
C ASP A 162 10.11 -8.23 29.91
N LEU A 163 9.41 -9.37 30.02
CA LEU A 163 8.11 -9.49 30.67
C LEU A 163 8.12 -10.54 31.79
N ASP A 164 9.28 -10.85 32.37
CA ASP A 164 9.47 -11.86 33.44
C ASP A 164 8.86 -13.22 33.08
N CYS A 165 8.89 -13.60 31.80
CA CYS A 165 8.38 -14.86 31.31
C CYS A 165 9.50 -15.91 31.24
N LYS A 166 9.34 -17.02 31.97
CA LYS A 166 10.32 -18.13 31.97
C LYS A 166 10.42 -18.85 30.62
N THR A 167 9.38 -18.76 29.77
CA THR A 167 9.33 -19.48 28.50
C THR A 167 8.64 -18.65 27.42
N ARG A 168 8.97 -18.94 26.15
CA ARG A 168 8.30 -18.38 24.97
C ARG A 168 6.79 -18.67 24.94
N LYS A 169 6.37 -19.83 25.43
CA LYS A 169 4.95 -20.19 25.55
C LYS A 169 4.22 -19.27 26.54
N THR A 170 4.86 -18.92 27.65
CA THR A 170 4.30 -17.98 28.63
C THR A 170 4.16 -16.57 28.05
N LEU A 171 5.15 -16.14 27.26
CA LEU A 171 5.10 -14.88 26.51
C LEU A 171 3.94 -14.85 25.51
N GLU A 172 3.75 -15.93 24.73
CA GLU A 172 2.63 -16.07 23.79
C GLU A 172 1.25 -16.10 24.47
N ASN A 173 1.17 -16.69 25.67
CA ASN A 173 -0.04 -16.67 26.49
C ASN A 173 -0.36 -15.26 26.98
N LYS A 174 0.64 -14.51 27.49
CA LYS A 174 0.47 -13.09 27.87
C LYS A 174 0.03 -12.25 26.67
N ARG A 175 0.69 -12.42 25.51
CA ARG A 175 0.29 -11.77 24.25
C ARG A 175 -1.17 -12.05 23.90
N SER A 176 -1.57 -13.32 23.93
CA SER A 176 -2.95 -13.71 23.60
C SER A 176 -3.97 -13.10 24.56
N LEU A 177 -3.61 -12.96 25.84
CA LEU A 177 -4.46 -12.34 26.86
C LEU A 177 -4.57 -10.82 26.68
N CYS A 178 -3.45 -10.12 26.44
CA CYS A 178 -3.46 -8.69 26.11
C CYS A 178 -4.30 -8.43 24.86
N LEU A 179 -4.12 -9.23 23.80
CA LEU A 179 -4.91 -9.10 22.59
C LEU A 179 -6.40 -9.38 22.82
N ARG A 180 -6.77 -10.32 23.69
CA ARG A 180 -8.18 -10.54 24.06
C ARG A 180 -8.81 -9.30 24.69
N ALA A 181 -8.11 -8.64 25.62
CA ALA A 181 -8.58 -7.43 26.27
C ALA A 181 -8.64 -6.25 25.29
N VAL A 182 -7.58 -6.04 24.51
CA VAL A 182 -7.49 -4.99 23.49
C VAL A 182 -8.60 -5.11 22.45
N ARG A 183 -8.96 -6.33 22.03
CA ARG A 183 -10.04 -6.56 21.05
C ARG A 183 -11.42 -6.13 21.53
N LEU A 184 -11.61 -5.84 22.81
CA LEU A 184 -12.86 -5.31 23.35
C LEU A 184 -13.02 -3.82 23.03
N VAL A 185 -11.90 -3.10 22.87
CA VAL A 185 -11.84 -1.65 22.62
C VAL A 185 -11.34 -1.31 21.21
N ASP A 186 -10.67 -2.26 20.53
CA ASP A 186 -10.08 -2.04 19.21
C ASP A 186 -11.15 -2.04 18.09
N CYS A 187 -11.60 -0.83 17.76
CA CYS A 187 -12.56 -0.58 16.69
C CYS A 187 -12.00 -0.79 15.26
N SER A 188 -10.66 -0.84 15.09
CA SER A 188 -10.01 -0.92 13.77
C SER A 188 -10.11 -2.30 13.11
N ARG A 189 -10.65 -3.29 13.83
CA ARG A 189 -10.61 -4.72 13.46
C ARG A 189 -11.52 -5.15 12.30
N LYS A 190 -12.32 -4.26 11.71
CA LYS A 190 -13.32 -4.65 10.70
C LYS A 190 -12.80 -4.40 9.28
N LYS A 191 -12.69 -5.49 8.50
CA LYS A 191 -12.61 -5.42 7.03
C LYS A 191 -13.70 -4.46 6.54
N VAL A 192 -13.31 -3.38 5.87
CA VAL A 192 -14.21 -2.43 5.22
C VAL A 192 -15.19 -3.18 4.34
N ARG A 193 -16.47 -3.20 4.73
CA ARG A 193 -17.57 -3.78 3.96
C ARG A 193 -18.19 -2.70 3.10
N LYS A 194 -18.85 -3.09 2.00
CA LYS A 194 -19.58 -2.15 1.12
C LYS A 194 -20.60 -1.29 1.89
N ASN A 195 -21.22 -1.84 2.93
CA ASN A 195 -22.19 -1.11 3.74
C ASN A 195 -21.56 -0.02 4.62
N ASP A 196 -20.29 -0.18 5.00
CA ASP A 196 -19.59 0.82 5.81
C ASP A 196 -19.39 2.10 4.97
N LEU A 197 -19.10 1.95 3.67
CA LEU A 197 -18.98 3.07 2.73
C LEU A 197 -20.32 3.79 2.49
N ALA A 198 -21.44 3.06 2.49
CA ALA A 198 -22.77 3.65 2.31
C ALA A 198 -23.19 4.51 3.51
N ASN A 199 -22.68 4.18 4.70
CA ASN A 199 -23.03 4.80 5.97
C ASN A 199 -22.08 5.92 6.42
N MET A 200 -21.05 6.23 5.63
CA MET A 200 -20.14 7.36 5.88
C MET A 200 -20.89 8.70 5.88
N SER A 201 -20.36 9.67 6.62
CA SER A 201 -20.80 11.06 6.50
C SER A 201 -20.63 11.59 5.07
N GLU A 202 -21.43 12.58 4.67
CA GLU A 202 -21.32 13.19 3.33
C GLU A 202 -19.94 13.83 3.10
N ALA A 203 -19.37 14.47 4.14
CA ALA A 203 -18.01 14.99 4.10
C ALA A 203 -16.97 13.88 3.80
N ALA A 204 -17.11 12.73 4.46
CA ALA A 204 -16.23 11.58 4.22
C ALA A 204 -16.42 10.97 2.83
N LYS A 205 -17.65 10.93 2.30
CA LYS A 205 -17.92 10.50 0.91
C LYS A 205 -17.28 11.45 -0.10
N GLN A 206 -17.40 12.76 0.11
CA GLN A 206 -16.81 13.78 -0.76
C GLN A 206 -15.28 13.66 -0.77
N ALA A 207 -14.65 13.55 0.40
CA ALA A 207 -13.21 13.35 0.52
C ALA A 207 -12.74 12.08 -0.20
N LEU A 208 -13.44 10.96 0.00
CA LEU A 208 -13.10 9.69 -0.67
C LEU A 208 -13.25 9.80 -2.20
N THR A 209 -14.29 10.49 -2.68
CA THR A 209 -14.55 10.68 -4.11
C THR A 209 -13.44 11.49 -4.77
N ALA A 210 -13.03 12.60 -4.14
CA ALA A 210 -11.95 13.45 -4.63
C ALA A 210 -10.61 12.67 -4.79
N VAL A 211 -10.34 11.73 -3.88
CA VAL A 211 -9.16 10.85 -3.96
C VAL A 211 -9.34 9.77 -5.03
N GLU A 212 -10.53 9.18 -5.16
CA GLU A 212 -10.83 8.14 -6.15
C GLU A 212 -10.65 8.66 -7.59
N GLU A 213 -11.08 9.88 -7.89
CA GLU A 213 -10.95 10.51 -9.20
C GLU A 213 -9.49 10.70 -9.66
N ARG A 214 -8.55 10.82 -8.71
CA ARG A 214 -7.11 10.97 -8.99
C ARG A 214 -6.37 9.64 -9.14
N LEU A 215 -7.00 8.55 -8.69
CA LEU A 215 -6.43 7.21 -8.80
C LEU A 215 -6.83 6.57 -10.14
N LYS A 216 -5.88 5.90 -10.78
CA LYS A 216 -6.18 5.14 -12.00
C LYS A 216 -7.02 3.91 -11.66
N LYS A 217 -7.87 3.46 -12.58
CA LYS A 217 -8.74 2.27 -12.40
C LYS A 217 -8.00 0.99 -11.94
N HIS A 218 -6.72 0.86 -12.23
CA HIS A 218 -5.90 -0.30 -11.83
C HIS A 218 -5.27 -0.15 -10.44
N GLU A 219 -5.30 1.03 -9.82
CA GLU A 219 -4.71 1.34 -8.51
C GLU A 219 -5.63 0.94 -7.34
N THR A 220 -6.26 -0.23 -7.47
CA THR A 220 -7.30 -0.72 -6.54
C THR A 220 -6.79 -0.90 -5.11
N SER A 221 -5.48 -1.06 -4.91
CA SER A 221 -4.89 -1.19 -3.58
C SER A 221 -4.73 0.15 -2.87
N ALA A 222 -4.38 1.21 -3.59
CA ALA A 222 -4.31 2.57 -3.03
C ALA A 222 -5.72 3.05 -2.68
N LEU A 223 -6.70 2.78 -3.56
CA LEU A 223 -8.11 3.06 -3.27
C LEU A 223 -8.62 2.30 -2.04
N ALA A 224 -8.22 1.04 -1.87
CA ALA A 224 -8.58 0.26 -0.69
C ALA A 224 -7.96 0.80 0.61
N ILE A 225 -6.76 1.38 0.54
CA ILE A 225 -6.12 2.09 1.66
C ILE A 225 -6.88 3.38 1.95
N ALA A 226 -7.21 4.18 0.93
CA ALA A 226 -7.99 5.41 1.08
C ALA A 226 -9.34 5.15 1.78
N ARG A 227 -10.06 4.10 1.38
CA ARG A 227 -11.30 3.67 2.03
C ARG A 227 -11.10 3.34 3.50
N ARG A 228 -10.01 2.66 3.86
CA ARG A 228 -9.70 2.34 5.26
C ARG A 228 -9.35 3.60 6.05
N PHE A 229 -8.57 4.50 5.48
CA PHE A 229 -8.21 5.76 6.12
C PHE A 229 -9.43 6.64 6.41
N VAL A 230 -10.29 6.85 5.42
CA VAL A 230 -11.49 7.68 5.57
C VAL A 230 -12.46 7.07 6.58
N LEU A 231 -12.68 5.76 6.52
CA LEU A 231 -13.53 5.08 7.52
C LEU A 231 -12.94 5.12 8.92
N PHE A 232 -11.62 5.02 9.04
CA PHE A 232 -10.93 5.19 10.30
C PHE A 232 -11.19 6.59 10.85
N ALA A 233 -10.93 7.64 10.06
CA ALA A 233 -11.17 9.02 10.47
C ALA A 233 -12.65 9.33 10.79
N ASP A 234 -13.59 8.92 9.95
CA ASP A 234 -15.04 9.10 10.14
C ASP A 234 -15.53 8.39 11.41
N HIS A 235 -15.01 7.18 11.68
CA HIS A 235 -15.34 6.44 12.91
C HIS A 235 -14.89 7.16 14.18
N PHE A 236 -13.75 7.86 14.13
CA PHE A 236 -13.27 8.68 15.25
C PHE A 236 -13.90 10.07 15.31
N GLY A 237 -14.87 10.38 14.43
CA GLY A 237 -15.48 11.70 14.34
C GLY A 237 -14.46 12.78 14.00
N ALA A 238 -13.35 12.39 13.36
CA ALA A 238 -12.31 13.32 12.98
C ALA A 238 -12.84 14.23 11.89
N ASP A 239 -12.64 15.53 12.07
CA ASP A 239 -12.84 16.48 11.00
C ASP A 239 -11.80 16.19 9.92
N LEU A 240 -12.26 15.73 8.76
CA LEU A 240 -11.40 15.44 7.60
C LEU A 240 -10.80 16.71 7.01
N GLU A 241 -11.40 17.87 7.29
CA GLU A 241 -10.87 19.17 6.94
C GLU A 241 -9.75 19.57 7.91
N ASN A 242 -9.90 19.24 9.20
CA ASN A 242 -8.95 19.56 10.27
C ASN A 242 -8.44 18.32 11.04
N LEU A 243 -7.81 17.40 10.31
CA LEU A 243 -7.27 16.15 10.88
C LEU A 243 -6.22 16.42 11.96
N ASP A 244 -6.34 15.82 13.13
CA ASP A 244 -5.27 15.81 14.15
C ASP A 244 -3.97 15.20 13.59
N GLN A 245 -2.81 15.73 13.99
CA GLN A 245 -1.50 15.23 13.51
C GLN A 245 -1.25 13.78 13.93
N GLY A 246 -1.72 13.37 15.12
CA GLY A 246 -1.50 12.02 15.64
C GLY A 246 -2.22 10.93 14.83
N LEU A 247 -3.42 11.23 14.32
CA LEU A 247 -4.29 10.26 13.68
C LEU A 247 -3.68 9.63 12.41
N PRO A 248 -3.11 10.39 11.44
CA PRO A 248 -2.38 9.81 10.31
C PRO A 248 -1.21 8.91 10.71
N PHE A 249 -0.43 9.30 11.73
CA PHE A 249 0.70 8.49 12.19
C PHE A 249 0.22 7.15 12.76
N SER A 250 -0.81 7.16 13.61
CA SER A 250 -1.40 5.93 14.16
C SER A 250 -1.97 5.04 13.05
N PHE A 251 -2.63 5.61 12.04
CA PHE A 251 -3.11 4.86 10.88
C PHE A 251 -1.95 4.20 10.10
N TYR A 252 -0.85 4.92 9.88
CA TYR A 252 0.31 4.36 9.17
C TYR A 252 0.99 3.24 9.94
N GLU A 253 1.15 3.37 11.25
CA GLU A 253 1.69 2.28 12.07
C GLU A 253 0.80 1.03 12.01
N ALA A 254 -0.53 1.22 12.07
CA ALA A 254 -1.50 0.15 11.93
C ALA A 254 -1.47 -0.51 10.54
N GLU A 255 -1.37 0.28 9.46
CA GLU A 255 -1.26 -0.26 8.10
C GLU A 255 0.12 -0.89 7.81
N ARG A 256 1.20 -0.42 8.41
CA ARG A 256 2.54 -1.00 8.20
C ARG A 256 2.72 -2.33 8.91
N SER A 257 2.22 -2.44 10.14
CA SER A 257 2.41 -3.63 10.99
C SER A 257 1.72 -4.90 10.47
N ASN A 258 0.69 -4.75 9.64
CA ASN A 258 -0.18 -5.83 9.17
C ASN A 258 0.13 -6.31 7.74
N PHE A 259 0.97 -5.62 6.99
CA PHE A 259 1.14 -5.86 5.55
C PHE A 259 2.62 -5.91 5.12
N SER A 260 2.89 -6.54 3.96
CA SER A 260 4.25 -6.73 3.44
C SER A 260 4.99 -5.41 3.18
N ASN A 261 6.33 -5.43 3.11
CA ASN A 261 7.16 -4.27 2.74
C ASN A 261 6.76 -3.58 1.42
N SER A 262 6.16 -4.29 0.46
CA SER A 262 5.65 -3.70 -0.80
C SER A 262 4.39 -2.82 -0.62
N HIS A 263 3.74 -2.90 0.55
CA HIS A 263 2.55 -2.12 0.90
C HIS A 263 2.86 -0.65 1.14
N GLU A 264 4.10 -0.35 1.50
CA GLU A 264 4.54 1.02 1.80
C GLU A 264 4.54 1.91 0.56
N GLU A 265 4.85 1.36 -0.61
CA GLU A 265 4.73 2.11 -1.87
C GLU A 265 3.26 2.39 -2.22
N LYS A 266 2.35 1.50 -1.82
CA LYS A 266 0.90 1.70 -1.99
C LYS A 266 0.39 2.78 -1.04
N LEU A 267 0.90 2.82 0.20
CA LEU A 267 0.63 3.89 1.16
C LEU A 267 1.12 5.24 0.64
N ARG A 268 2.35 5.32 0.10
CA ARG A 268 2.83 6.56 -0.55
C ARG A 268 1.96 6.99 -1.71
N ARG A 269 1.53 6.04 -2.54
CA ARG A 269 0.67 6.34 -3.68
C ARG A 269 -0.67 6.90 -3.23
N PHE A 270 -1.23 6.35 -2.16
CA PHE A 270 -2.40 6.90 -1.47
C PHE A 270 -2.13 8.33 -0.97
N VAL A 271 -1.03 8.57 -0.23
CA VAL A 271 -0.72 9.91 0.32
C VAL A 271 -0.57 10.96 -0.75
N ARG A 272 0.07 10.65 -1.88
CA ARG A 272 0.14 11.58 -3.01
C ARG A 272 -1.24 11.94 -3.54
N ALA A 273 -2.07 10.94 -3.82
CA ALA A 273 -3.43 11.17 -4.31
C ALA A 273 -4.29 11.94 -3.30
N TRP A 274 -4.07 11.73 -2.00
CA TRP A 274 -4.72 12.51 -0.94
C TRP A 274 -4.27 13.96 -0.94
N ASN A 275 -2.96 14.22 -0.93
CA ASN A 275 -2.43 15.58 -0.88
C ASN A 275 -2.75 16.36 -2.17
N GLU A 276 -2.80 15.69 -3.31
CA GLU A 276 -3.28 16.25 -4.59
C GLU A 276 -4.79 16.52 -4.59
N ALA A 277 -5.58 15.77 -3.81
CA ALA A 277 -7.00 16.08 -3.61
C ALA A 277 -7.16 17.30 -2.70
N ALA A 278 -6.46 17.28 -1.57
CA ALA A 278 -6.44 18.35 -0.58
C ALA A 278 -6.12 19.72 -1.15
N SER A 279 -5.13 19.81 -2.05
CA SER A 279 -4.72 21.09 -2.67
C SER A 279 -5.78 21.73 -3.57
N VAL A 280 -6.77 20.96 -4.05
CA VAL A 280 -7.80 21.45 -4.99
C VAL A 280 -9.17 21.58 -4.33
N THR A 281 -9.50 20.70 -3.37
CA THR A 281 -10.84 20.63 -2.77
C THR A 281 -10.94 21.29 -1.40
N GLY A 282 -9.84 21.82 -0.84
CA GLY A 282 -9.85 22.49 0.46
C GLY A 282 -9.82 21.54 1.68
N LEU A 283 -9.52 20.25 1.50
CA LEU A 283 -9.23 19.35 2.63
C LEU A 283 -7.91 19.82 3.25
N ALA A 284 -7.94 20.52 4.39
CA ALA A 284 -6.88 21.44 4.80
C ALA A 284 -5.63 20.80 5.43
N ARG A 285 -5.33 19.51 5.15
CA ARG A 285 -4.06 18.93 5.60
C ARG A 285 -3.41 18.00 4.60
N GLU A 286 -2.19 18.36 4.21
CA GLU A 286 -1.24 17.41 3.66
C GLU A 286 -0.99 16.31 4.69
N LEU A 287 -1.28 15.07 4.33
CA LEU A 287 -0.91 13.95 5.14
C LEU A 287 0.63 13.81 5.13
N PRO A 288 1.24 13.49 6.28
CA PRO A 288 2.66 13.24 6.34
C PRO A 288 2.98 12.06 5.41
N THR A 289 4.07 12.18 4.64
CA THR A 289 4.52 11.07 3.81
C THR A 289 5.16 10.03 4.71
N PRO A 290 4.73 8.75 4.68
CA PRO A 290 5.35 7.72 5.50
C PRO A 290 6.86 7.66 5.23
N THR A 291 7.64 7.80 6.29
CA THR A 291 9.09 7.63 6.28
C THR A 291 9.39 6.15 6.10
N LEU A 292 9.65 5.78 4.86
CA LEU A 292 10.50 4.63 4.59
C LEU A 292 11.89 5.02 5.06
N PRO A 293 12.56 4.18 5.85
CA PRO A 293 13.99 4.06 5.73
C PRO A 293 14.26 3.61 4.29
N VAL A 294 14.43 4.58 3.39
CA VAL A 294 14.92 4.31 2.04
C VAL A 294 16.41 4.04 2.21
N HIS A 295 16.73 2.84 2.70
CA HIS A 295 18.09 2.32 2.75
C HIS A 295 18.51 1.90 1.35
N ARG A 296 18.51 2.87 0.44
CA ARG A 296 19.40 2.90 -0.71
C ARG A 296 20.82 3.03 -0.14
N GLN A 297 21.83 2.69 -0.93
CA GLN A 297 23.21 3.09 -0.60
C GLN A 297 23.24 4.58 -0.19
N ALA A 298 24.21 4.95 0.65
CA ALA A 298 24.32 6.31 1.19
C ALA A 298 24.02 7.35 0.11
N MET A 299 23.14 8.29 0.44
CA MET A 299 22.65 9.26 -0.53
C MET A 299 23.74 10.31 -0.77
N VAL A 300 24.61 10.02 -1.73
CA VAL A 300 25.59 10.98 -2.25
C VAL A 300 24.85 12.15 -2.89
N LYS A 301 25.28 13.38 -2.62
CA LYS A 301 24.70 14.54 -3.32
C LYS A 301 25.22 14.53 -4.75
N TRP A 302 24.39 14.94 -5.71
CA TRP A 302 24.82 14.91 -7.12
C TRP A 302 26.09 15.74 -7.38
N HIS A 303 26.28 16.82 -6.61
CA HIS A 303 27.45 17.69 -6.67
C HIS A 303 28.74 17.05 -6.13
N ASP A 304 28.64 15.95 -5.37
CA ASP A 304 29.81 15.23 -4.86
C ASP A 304 30.39 14.28 -5.94
N VAL A 305 29.60 13.95 -6.96
CA VAL A 305 30.06 13.16 -8.12
C VAL A 305 30.97 14.02 -8.98
N SER A 306 32.08 13.44 -9.46
CA SER A 306 33.06 14.11 -10.31
C SER A 306 32.41 14.91 -11.44
N GLN A 307 32.90 16.12 -11.69
CA GLN A 307 32.37 16.99 -12.73
C GLN A 307 32.44 16.35 -14.13
N TYR A 308 33.47 15.55 -14.38
CA TYR A 308 33.72 14.82 -15.63
C TYR A 308 32.74 13.66 -15.87
N ILE A 309 31.94 13.32 -14.86
CA ILE A 309 30.86 12.33 -14.94
C ILE A 309 29.52 13.05 -15.01
N ARG A 310 29.33 14.05 -14.13
CA ARG A 310 28.03 14.70 -13.95
C ARG A 310 27.64 15.57 -15.16
N ALA A 311 28.58 16.33 -15.71
CA ALA A 311 28.29 17.31 -16.76
C ALA A 311 27.90 16.63 -18.08
N PRO A 312 28.61 15.59 -18.56
CA PRO A 312 28.18 14.83 -19.73
C PRO A 312 26.80 14.17 -19.55
N LEU A 313 26.53 13.58 -18.38
CA LEU A 313 25.22 12.95 -18.11
C LEU A 313 24.10 14.00 -18.04
N ASP A 314 24.35 15.16 -17.44
CA ASP A 314 23.37 16.24 -17.36
C ASP A 314 23.04 16.80 -18.75
N GLN A 315 24.03 16.97 -19.64
CA GLN A 315 23.82 17.38 -21.04
C GLN A 315 22.91 16.40 -21.79
N ILE A 316 23.09 15.09 -21.60
CA ILE A 316 22.23 14.05 -22.21
C ILE A 316 20.82 14.12 -21.62
N LEU A 317 20.69 14.32 -20.31
CA LEU A 317 19.40 14.39 -19.64
C LEU A 317 18.63 15.68 -19.94
N GLU A 318 19.32 16.76 -20.30
CA GLU A 318 18.71 18.01 -20.79
C GLU A 318 18.01 17.79 -22.14
N LYS A 319 18.62 17.00 -23.03
CA LYS A 319 18.04 16.58 -24.32
C LYS A 319 16.89 15.57 -24.18
N ALA A 320 16.67 15.01 -22.98
CA ALA A 320 15.76 13.89 -22.81
C ALA A 320 14.29 14.32 -22.61
N VAL A 321 13.51 14.46 -23.69
CA VAL A 321 12.11 14.89 -23.65
C VAL A 321 11.21 13.80 -23.04
N SER A 322 10.26 14.19 -22.18
CA SER A 322 9.32 13.21 -21.65
C SER A 322 8.32 12.83 -22.72
N ALA A 323 8.19 11.54 -23.04
CA ALA A 323 7.22 11.01 -24.01
C ALA A 323 5.73 11.21 -23.62
N ARG A 324 5.46 11.96 -22.55
CA ARG A 324 4.11 12.34 -22.08
C ARG A 324 3.88 13.85 -22.03
N VAL A 325 4.86 14.67 -22.39
CA VAL A 325 4.54 16.02 -22.85
C VAL A 325 3.83 15.82 -24.18
N GLU A 326 2.72 16.52 -24.39
CA GLU A 326 2.00 16.57 -25.67
C GLU A 326 2.95 17.14 -26.73
N CYS A 327 3.90 16.35 -27.25
CA CYS A 327 4.44 16.61 -28.57
C CYS A 327 3.36 16.17 -29.55
N ALA A 328 3.04 17.04 -30.49
CA ALA A 328 2.13 16.68 -31.56
C ALA A 328 2.73 15.46 -32.29
N TRP A 329 1.90 14.50 -32.67
CA TRP A 329 2.38 13.28 -33.33
C TRP A 329 3.19 13.60 -34.59
N GLU A 330 2.84 14.70 -35.24
CA GLU A 330 3.54 15.30 -36.38
C GLU A 330 5.00 15.72 -36.07
N GLU A 331 5.35 16.06 -34.83
CA GLU A 331 6.72 16.45 -34.44
C GLU A 331 7.64 15.23 -34.23
N LEU A 332 7.06 14.05 -33.98
CA LEU A 332 7.79 12.79 -33.79
C LEU A 332 8.02 12.03 -35.10
N VAL A 333 7.37 12.42 -36.18
CA VAL A 333 7.39 11.75 -37.47
C VAL A 333 7.88 12.75 -38.50
N SER A 334 9.13 12.61 -38.96
CA SER A 334 9.66 13.50 -40.01
C SER A 334 8.79 13.38 -41.27
N GLU A 335 8.25 14.51 -41.72
CA GLU A 335 7.51 14.65 -42.98
C GLU A 335 8.44 14.42 -44.18
N SER A 336 8.88 13.18 -44.40
CA SER A 336 9.42 12.75 -45.69
C SER A 336 8.43 11.76 -46.29
N THR A 337 7.44 12.36 -46.95
CA THR A 337 6.67 11.90 -48.11
C THR A 337 6.66 10.40 -48.43
N ASP A 338 5.45 9.85 -48.36
CA ASP A 338 4.83 8.94 -49.33
C ASP A 338 5.65 7.74 -49.85
N GLU A 339 5.39 6.58 -49.23
CA GLU A 339 5.05 5.29 -49.86
C GLU A 339 4.60 4.34 -48.73
N GLU A 340 3.37 4.56 -48.26
CA GLU A 340 2.73 3.92 -47.11
C GLU A 340 3.02 2.40 -47.01
N TYR A 341 3.88 2.02 -46.04
CA TYR A 341 4.17 0.66 -45.58
C TYR A 341 5.19 -0.20 -46.34
N ALA A 342 6.03 0.34 -47.24
CA ALA A 342 7.01 -0.48 -47.94
C ALA A 342 8.07 -1.16 -47.03
N GLU A 343 8.27 -0.71 -45.79
CA GLU A 343 9.37 -1.15 -44.94
C GLU A 343 8.92 -1.30 -43.46
N PHE A 344 8.23 -2.39 -43.11
CA PHE A 344 8.16 -2.85 -41.71
C PHE A 344 9.54 -3.34 -41.19
N GLY A 345 10.63 -2.97 -41.86
CA GLY A 345 11.97 -2.85 -41.27
C GLY A 345 11.96 -1.76 -40.21
N ILE A 346 11.22 -2.02 -39.13
CA ILE A 346 11.28 -1.29 -37.85
C ILE A 346 12.71 -1.48 -37.33
N PHE A 347 13.61 -0.68 -37.91
CA PHE A 347 15.07 -0.68 -37.83
C PHE A 347 15.77 -1.81 -38.61
N GLU A 348 15.69 -1.84 -39.95
CA GLU A 348 16.83 -2.37 -40.70
C GLU A 348 18.03 -1.44 -40.47
N ASP A 349 19.20 -2.06 -40.30
CA ASP A 349 20.49 -1.48 -39.91
C ASP A 349 20.60 0.04 -40.11
N ALA A 350 20.76 0.76 -39.00
CA ALA A 350 21.42 2.06 -39.03
C ALA A 350 22.93 1.88 -39.30
N GLY A 351 23.27 1.26 -40.43
CA GLY A 351 24.48 1.57 -41.16
C GLY A 351 24.19 2.82 -41.98
N GLY A 352 24.32 3.99 -41.37
CA GLY A 352 24.03 5.25 -42.05
C GLY A 352 24.20 6.43 -41.12
N GLU A 353 25.41 7.00 -41.18
CA GLU A 353 25.84 8.36 -40.83
C GLU A 353 25.36 8.99 -39.52
N ALA A 354 26.33 9.56 -38.78
CA ALA A 354 26.11 10.40 -37.61
C ALA A 354 25.04 11.47 -37.88
N GLY A 355 23.80 11.17 -37.49
CA GLY A 355 22.61 11.93 -37.85
C GLY A 355 22.05 12.66 -36.63
N ASP A 356 22.49 13.90 -36.51
CA ASP A 356 22.06 14.98 -35.63
C ASP A 356 22.30 14.79 -34.11
N GLU A 357 23.41 15.37 -33.63
CA GLU A 357 23.73 15.47 -32.20
C GLU A 357 22.63 16.16 -31.37
N ASN A 358 21.62 16.76 -32.01
CA ASN A 358 20.52 17.50 -31.39
C ASN A 358 19.17 16.75 -31.29
N ALA A 359 19.06 15.48 -31.70
CA ALA A 359 17.80 14.74 -31.59
C ALA A 359 17.34 14.57 -30.12
N ALA A 360 16.06 14.84 -29.86
CA ALA A 360 15.45 14.67 -28.53
C ALA A 360 15.41 13.18 -28.11
N ILE A 361 15.76 12.88 -26.86
CA ILE A 361 15.75 11.49 -26.33
C ILE A 361 14.41 11.23 -25.61
N PRO A 362 13.47 10.46 -26.17
CA PRO A 362 12.19 10.21 -25.54
C PRO A 362 12.35 9.30 -24.30
N ILE A 363 11.93 9.79 -23.13
CA ILE A 363 12.02 9.04 -21.86
C ILE A 363 10.73 9.07 -21.05
N GLU A 364 10.48 8.01 -20.27
CA GLU A 364 9.35 7.99 -19.33
C GLU A 364 9.52 9.01 -18.19
N PRO A 365 8.42 9.57 -17.64
CA PRO A 365 8.46 10.43 -16.46
C PRO A 365 9.19 9.75 -15.29
N GLY A 366 10.21 10.41 -14.74
CA GLY A 366 11.03 9.91 -13.63
C GLY A 366 12.34 9.23 -14.04
N THR A 367 12.54 8.92 -15.32
CA THR A 367 13.77 8.29 -15.84
C THR A 367 15.01 9.16 -15.61
N ARG A 368 14.91 10.49 -15.79
CA ARG A 368 16.02 11.43 -15.50
C ARG A 368 16.56 11.28 -14.07
N LYS A 369 15.64 11.20 -13.08
CA LYS A 369 16.01 11.03 -11.67
C LYS A 369 16.61 9.65 -11.41
N ASN A 370 16.07 8.61 -12.04
CA ASN A 370 16.59 7.25 -11.93
C ASN A 370 18.01 7.12 -12.49
N TRP A 371 18.31 7.81 -13.59
CA TRP A 371 19.64 7.81 -14.21
C TRP A 371 20.69 8.50 -13.33
N ARG A 372 20.39 9.71 -12.83
CA ARG A 372 21.24 10.38 -11.84
C ARG A 372 21.43 9.50 -10.60
N ASP A 373 20.38 8.87 -10.12
CA ASP A 373 20.44 7.95 -8.98
C ASP A 373 21.33 6.73 -9.24
N ALA A 374 21.32 6.17 -10.45
CA ALA A 374 22.18 5.05 -10.83
C ALA A 374 23.65 5.48 -10.92
N ALA A 375 23.95 6.60 -11.57
CA ALA A 375 25.30 7.14 -11.67
C ALA A 375 25.90 7.45 -10.30
N LYS A 376 25.14 8.08 -9.39
CA LYS A 376 25.56 8.31 -7.99
C LYS A 376 25.93 7.02 -7.27
N ARG A 377 25.11 5.97 -7.44
CA ARG A 377 25.34 4.67 -6.78
C ARG A 377 26.57 3.97 -7.33
N ALA A 378 26.76 3.97 -8.65
CA ALA A 378 27.94 3.41 -9.29
C ALA A 378 29.21 4.13 -8.82
N TRP A 379 29.21 5.47 -8.87
CA TRP A 379 30.33 6.28 -8.41
C TRP A 379 30.65 6.04 -6.92
N HIS A 380 29.65 6.09 -6.04
CA HIS A 380 29.82 5.85 -4.61
C HIS A 380 30.36 4.44 -4.33
N ALA A 381 29.80 3.42 -4.99
CA ALA A 381 30.28 2.05 -4.85
C ALA A 381 31.75 1.93 -5.29
N ALA A 382 32.15 2.66 -6.31
CA ALA A 382 33.54 2.70 -6.74
C ALA A 382 34.46 3.38 -5.73
N GLN A 383 34.01 4.44 -5.06
CA GLN A 383 34.79 5.09 -4.01
C GLN A 383 35.00 4.19 -2.79
N GLU A 384 33.94 3.55 -2.31
CA GLU A 384 33.94 2.76 -1.06
C GLU A 384 34.59 1.37 -1.20
N ASP A 385 34.58 0.76 -2.38
CA ASP A 385 35.12 -0.59 -2.56
C ASP A 385 36.65 -0.56 -2.73
N HIS A 386 37.36 -1.11 -1.73
CA HIS A 386 38.82 -1.23 -1.74
C HIS A 386 39.37 -2.08 -2.89
N ARG A 387 38.53 -2.93 -3.52
CA ARG A 387 38.94 -3.74 -4.67
C ARG A 387 39.02 -2.91 -5.96
N ILE A 388 38.43 -1.72 -5.97
CA ILE A 388 38.52 -0.78 -7.09
C ILE A 388 39.70 0.14 -6.83
N THR A 389 40.82 -0.20 -7.47
CA THR A 389 42.09 0.51 -7.37
C THR A 389 42.12 1.79 -8.20
N SER A 390 41.50 1.76 -9.39
CA SER A 390 41.34 2.94 -10.26
C SER A 390 39.94 3.50 -10.07
N LYS A 391 39.84 4.67 -9.43
CA LYS A 391 38.55 5.35 -9.23
C LYS A 391 38.05 5.95 -10.55
N PRO A 392 36.73 5.95 -10.81
CA PRO A 392 36.19 6.45 -12.06
C PRO A 392 36.49 7.94 -12.22
N ALA A 393 37.19 8.28 -13.30
CA ALA A 393 37.58 9.65 -13.64
C ALA A 393 36.68 10.22 -14.75
N SER A 394 36.09 9.36 -15.57
CA SER A 394 35.19 9.68 -16.68
C SER A 394 33.82 9.02 -16.53
N GLN A 395 32.85 9.45 -17.35
CA GLN A 395 31.52 8.83 -17.42
C GLN A 395 31.62 7.35 -17.80
N ASP A 396 32.47 7.00 -18.76
CA ASP A 396 32.59 5.63 -19.29
C ASP A 396 33.09 4.63 -18.25
N ASP A 397 33.97 5.09 -17.34
CA ASP A 397 34.50 4.25 -16.27
C ASP A 397 33.39 3.71 -15.37
N LEU A 398 32.28 4.44 -15.20
CA LEU A 398 31.13 4.01 -14.38
C LEU A 398 30.50 2.69 -14.85
N PHE A 399 30.68 2.34 -16.11
CA PHE A 399 30.04 1.20 -16.75
C PHE A 399 30.94 -0.03 -16.78
N ASP A 400 32.12 0.05 -16.16
CA ASP A 400 32.97 -1.12 -15.96
C ASP A 400 32.27 -2.16 -15.07
N THR A 401 32.43 -3.43 -15.47
CA THR A 401 31.86 -4.57 -14.74
C THR A 401 32.35 -4.65 -13.29
N SER A 402 33.56 -4.15 -12.99
CA SER A 402 34.09 -4.05 -11.62
C SER A 402 33.25 -3.11 -10.74
N ILE A 403 32.83 -1.98 -11.29
CA ILE A 403 31.96 -0.99 -10.61
C ILE A 403 30.55 -1.54 -10.44
N ALA A 404 30.00 -2.20 -11.47
CA ALA A 404 28.70 -2.87 -11.36
C ALA A 404 28.71 -3.94 -10.25
N LYS A 405 29.79 -4.73 -10.15
CA LYS A 405 30.00 -5.71 -9.07
C LYS A 405 30.06 -5.05 -7.70
N ALA A 406 30.83 -3.96 -7.55
CA ALA A 406 30.90 -3.20 -6.30
C ALA A 406 29.52 -2.66 -5.88
N MET A 407 28.76 -2.13 -6.83
CA MET A 407 27.40 -1.64 -6.60
C MET A 407 26.47 -2.76 -6.10
N VAL A 408 26.51 -3.94 -6.72
CA VAL A 408 25.74 -5.11 -6.29
C VAL A 408 26.17 -5.57 -4.90
N VAL A 409 27.47 -5.63 -4.60
CA VAL A 409 27.99 -6.00 -3.28
C VAL A 409 27.53 -5.02 -2.21
N GLY A 410 27.61 -3.71 -2.47
CA GLY A 410 27.13 -2.69 -1.55
C GLY A 410 25.62 -2.80 -1.31
N ALA A 411 24.83 -3.01 -2.36
CA ALA A 411 23.38 -3.23 -2.24
C ALA A 411 23.05 -4.49 -1.43
N ARG A 412 23.81 -5.58 -1.65
CA ARG A 412 23.66 -6.85 -0.94
C ARG A 412 24.05 -6.75 0.53
N LYS A 413 25.13 -6.01 0.86
CA LYS A 413 25.53 -5.71 2.24
C LYS A 413 24.44 -4.93 2.97
N ALA A 414 23.87 -3.91 2.32
CA ALA A 414 22.74 -3.15 2.87
C ALA A 414 21.48 -4.01 3.06
N ARG A 415 21.19 -4.92 2.13
CA ARG A 415 20.09 -5.88 2.26
C ARG A 415 20.33 -6.87 3.40
N ARG A 416 21.54 -7.41 3.54
CA ARG A 416 21.91 -8.32 4.63
C ARG A 416 21.73 -7.66 6.00
N ALA A 417 22.28 -6.46 6.17
CA ALA A 417 22.14 -5.70 7.42
C ALA A 417 20.67 -5.48 7.79
N ARG A 418 19.79 -5.29 6.80
CA ARG A 418 18.33 -5.17 7.01
C ARG A 418 17.70 -6.46 7.50
N VAL A 419 17.99 -7.58 6.85
CA VAL A 419 17.45 -8.90 7.21
C VAL A 419 17.87 -9.26 8.63
N GLU A 420 19.14 -9.06 8.95
CA GLU A 420 19.69 -9.28 10.29
C GLU A 420 19.09 -8.33 11.34
N ALA A 421 18.92 -7.03 11.03
CA ALA A 421 18.28 -6.07 11.92
C ALA A 421 16.79 -6.36 12.18
N SER A 422 16.11 -7.03 11.23
CA SER A 422 14.73 -7.51 11.42
C SER A 422 14.61 -8.84 12.18
N GLY A 423 15.73 -9.41 12.64
CA GLY A 423 15.76 -10.70 13.33
C GLY A 423 15.53 -11.91 12.40
N GLU A 424 15.61 -11.70 11.09
CA GLU A 424 15.51 -12.76 10.09
C GLU A 424 16.90 -13.33 9.73
N THR A 425 16.97 -14.60 9.36
CA THR A 425 18.23 -15.24 8.95
C THR A 425 18.56 -14.89 7.50
N TRP A 426 19.74 -14.32 7.25
CA TRP A 426 20.23 -14.02 5.91
C TRP A 426 20.45 -15.29 5.05
N ASN A 427 19.81 -15.36 3.88
CA ASN A 427 20.07 -16.40 2.89
C ASN A 427 21.05 -15.91 1.81
N ALA A 428 22.31 -16.38 1.90
CA ALA A 428 23.35 -16.02 0.95
C ALA A 428 23.11 -16.56 -0.48
N LYS A 429 22.14 -17.44 -0.73
CA LYS A 429 21.80 -17.94 -2.08
C LYS A 429 20.64 -17.17 -2.73
N GLU A 430 19.97 -16.29 -2.00
CA GLU A 430 18.82 -15.56 -2.51
C GLU A 430 19.25 -14.28 -3.27
N GLU A 431 19.24 -14.36 -4.59
CA GLU A 431 19.45 -13.21 -5.47
C GLU A 431 18.25 -12.27 -5.42
N GLY A 432 18.52 -10.97 -5.26
CA GLY A 432 17.48 -9.97 -5.16
C GLY A 432 17.22 -9.26 -6.48
N ARG A 433 15.94 -8.97 -6.76
CA ARG A 433 15.53 -8.19 -7.94
C ARG A 433 16.09 -6.77 -7.95
N TYR A 434 16.38 -6.21 -6.79
CA TYR A 434 16.88 -4.84 -6.68
C TYR A 434 18.30 -4.75 -7.25
N GLU A 435 19.16 -5.71 -6.89
CA GLU A 435 20.52 -5.86 -7.39
C GLU A 435 20.54 -5.94 -8.93
N HIS A 436 19.66 -6.75 -9.52
CA HIS A 436 19.49 -6.82 -10.97
C HIS A 436 19.03 -5.48 -11.57
N SER A 437 18.00 -4.85 -11.01
CA SER A 437 17.44 -3.59 -11.51
C SER A 437 18.45 -2.43 -11.51
N LEU A 438 19.40 -2.43 -10.57
CA LEU A 438 20.50 -1.45 -10.55
C LEU A 438 21.39 -1.59 -11.79
N VAL A 439 21.83 -2.81 -12.12
CA VAL A 439 22.68 -3.08 -13.28
C VAL A 439 21.90 -2.89 -14.58
N GLU A 440 20.62 -3.26 -14.61
CA GLU A 440 19.72 -3.00 -15.74
C GLU A 440 19.62 -1.51 -16.09
N THR A 441 19.55 -0.65 -15.06
CA THR A 441 19.54 0.80 -15.25
C THR A 441 20.88 1.29 -15.82
N LEU A 442 22.02 0.74 -15.37
CA LEU A 442 23.33 1.08 -15.96
C LEU A 442 23.45 0.62 -17.41
N CYS A 443 22.99 -0.58 -17.77
CA CYS A 443 22.97 -1.03 -19.16
C CYS A 443 22.11 -0.10 -20.03
N ALA A 444 20.96 0.35 -19.53
CA ALA A 444 20.10 1.28 -20.28
C ALA A 444 20.81 2.62 -20.55
N ILE A 445 21.48 3.16 -19.54
CA ILE A 445 22.28 4.39 -19.67
C ILE A 445 23.44 4.17 -20.66
N ALA A 446 24.21 3.09 -20.52
CA ALA A 446 25.36 2.76 -21.38
C ALA A 446 24.97 2.67 -22.86
N ARG A 447 23.82 2.03 -23.17
CA ARG A 447 23.31 1.95 -24.55
C ARG A 447 22.98 3.31 -25.14
N HIS A 448 22.43 4.23 -24.34
CA HIS A 448 22.06 5.56 -24.82
C HIS A 448 23.28 6.49 -25.00
N ILE A 449 24.36 6.28 -24.23
CA ILE A 449 25.59 7.08 -24.38
C ILE A 449 26.49 6.53 -25.50
N GLY A 450 26.26 5.29 -25.95
CA GLY A 450 27.08 4.67 -27.00
C GLY A 450 28.43 4.21 -26.47
N ILE A 451 28.46 3.59 -25.29
CA ILE A 451 29.71 3.02 -24.75
C ILE A 451 30.19 1.86 -25.60
N ASP A 452 31.51 1.71 -25.66
CA ASP A 452 32.21 0.60 -26.30
C ASP A 452 31.48 -0.74 -26.14
N GLU A 453 31.26 -1.41 -27.27
CA GLU A 453 30.44 -2.63 -27.37
C GLU A 453 31.02 -3.77 -26.51
N THR A 454 32.34 -3.83 -26.34
CA THR A 454 32.96 -4.86 -25.49
C THR A 454 32.63 -4.64 -24.02
N ARG A 455 32.65 -3.39 -23.55
CA ARG A 455 32.23 -3.02 -22.18
C ARG A 455 30.74 -3.25 -21.98
N LEU A 456 29.91 -2.82 -22.92
CA LEU A 456 28.46 -3.01 -22.86
C LEU A 456 28.10 -4.50 -22.79
N SER A 457 28.69 -5.31 -23.67
CA SER A 457 28.49 -6.77 -23.68
C SER A 457 28.91 -7.43 -22.36
N ALA A 458 30.04 -7.03 -21.77
CA ALA A 458 30.49 -7.54 -20.47
C ALA A 458 29.53 -7.16 -19.33
N LEU A 459 29.02 -5.93 -19.35
CA LEU A 459 28.04 -5.43 -18.37
C LEU A 459 26.69 -6.17 -18.51
N GLU A 460 26.26 -6.44 -19.74
CA GLU A 460 25.04 -7.22 -20.02
C GLU A 460 25.16 -8.68 -19.58
N GLU A 461 26.32 -9.31 -19.80
CA GLU A 461 26.58 -10.67 -19.31
C GLU A 461 26.54 -10.70 -17.78
N PHE A 462 27.13 -9.69 -17.12
CA PHE A 462 27.06 -9.58 -15.67
C PHE A 462 25.63 -9.38 -15.16
N LYS A 463 24.85 -8.47 -15.77
CA LYS A 463 23.41 -8.27 -15.45
C LYS A 463 22.64 -9.58 -15.45
N VAL A 464 22.85 -10.40 -16.47
CA VAL A 464 22.18 -11.69 -16.63
C VAL A 464 22.62 -12.69 -15.55
N SER A 465 23.91 -12.69 -15.20
CA SER A 465 24.46 -13.61 -14.19
C SER A 465 23.88 -13.43 -12.79
N ILE A 466 23.24 -12.29 -12.52
CA ILE A 466 22.61 -11.94 -11.24
C ILE A 466 21.08 -11.82 -11.34
N ASP A 467 20.50 -12.20 -12.49
CA ASP A 467 19.05 -12.17 -12.68
C ASP A 467 18.41 -13.33 -11.91
N PRO A 468 17.61 -13.07 -10.86
CA PRO A 468 16.96 -14.12 -10.08
C PRO A 468 15.95 -14.94 -10.90
N MET A 469 15.62 -14.51 -12.12
CA MET A 469 14.77 -15.25 -13.05
C MET A 469 15.55 -16.24 -13.91
N VAL A 470 16.87 -16.24 -13.96
CA VAL A 470 17.67 -17.22 -14.71
C VAL A 470 17.92 -18.45 -13.84
N VAL A 471 17.42 -19.62 -14.27
CA VAL A 471 17.53 -20.91 -13.54
C VAL A 471 18.76 -21.69 -13.99
N ALA A 472 19.10 -21.61 -15.28
CA ALA A 472 20.27 -22.28 -15.83
C ALA A 472 20.73 -21.61 -17.12
N THR A 473 22.00 -21.80 -17.48
CA THR A 473 22.52 -21.46 -18.81
C THR A 473 22.93 -22.75 -19.51
N LYS A 474 22.40 -22.99 -20.71
CA LYS A 474 22.70 -24.13 -21.57
C LYS A 474 23.56 -23.68 -22.75
N LEU A 475 24.70 -24.31 -22.95
CA LEU A 475 25.49 -24.11 -24.17
C LEU A 475 24.82 -24.89 -25.32
N LYS A 476 24.55 -24.22 -26.44
CA LYS A 476 24.14 -24.87 -27.68
C LYS A 476 25.37 -25.47 -28.39
N LYS A 477 25.10 -26.36 -29.35
CA LYS A 477 26.15 -27.02 -30.16
C LYS A 477 26.99 -26.03 -31.00
N ASP A 478 26.43 -24.86 -31.31
CA ASP A 478 27.09 -23.75 -32.01
C ASP A 478 27.95 -22.87 -31.08
N GLY A 479 28.09 -23.24 -29.79
CA GLY A 479 28.80 -22.45 -28.79
C GLY A 479 27.98 -21.30 -28.19
N THR A 480 26.78 -21.02 -28.69
CA THR A 480 25.94 -19.93 -28.17
C THR A 480 25.31 -20.30 -26.83
N LYS A 481 25.31 -19.37 -25.87
CA LYS A 481 24.70 -19.55 -24.55
C LYS A 481 23.19 -19.30 -24.63
N THR A 482 22.37 -20.32 -24.39
CA THR A 482 20.92 -20.19 -24.17
C THR A 482 20.56 -20.15 -22.70
N ARG A 483 19.72 -19.21 -22.31
CA ARG A 483 19.33 -18.99 -20.91
C ARG A 483 17.98 -19.65 -20.65
N VAL A 484 17.91 -20.44 -19.59
CA VAL A 484 16.68 -21.06 -19.10
C VAL A 484 16.15 -20.17 -18.00
N TYR A 485 15.14 -19.38 -18.33
CA TYR A 485 14.43 -18.57 -17.34
C TYR A 485 13.48 -19.46 -16.53
N THR A 486 13.25 -19.10 -15.26
CA THR A 486 12.12 -19.57 -14.47
C THR A 486 10.90 -19.42 -15.35
N SER A 487 10.08 -20.48 -15.43
CA SER A 487 8.77 -20.36 -16.07
C SER A 487 8.10 -19.16 -15.42
N ARG A 488 7.86 -18.08 -16.19
CA ARG A 488 7.19 -16.88 -15.69
C ARG A 488 5.99 -17.41 -14.93
N ARG A 489 5.97 -17.28 -13.60
CA ARG A 489 4.77 -17.57 -12.82
C ARG A 489 3.80 -16.48 -13.23
N ILE A 490 3.10 -16.73 -14.33
CA ILE A 490 2.01 -15.92 -14.81
C ILE A 490 1.08 -15.84 -13.61
N GLY A 491 1.04 -14.68 -12.96
CA GLY A 491 0.28 -14.51 -11.72
C GLY A 491 -1.14 -15.01 -11.96
N LYS A 492 -1.80 -15.60 -10.93
CA LYS A 492 -3.12 -16.26 -11.08
C LYS A 492 -4.08 -15.48 -11.98
N ARG A 493 -4.09 -14.14 -11.89
CA ARG A 493 -4.89 -13.22 -12.72
C ARG A 493 -4.53 -13.21 -14.21
N HIS A 494 -3.23 -13.22 -14.54
CA HIS A 494 -2.73 -13.22 -15.91
C HIS A 494 -2.85 -14.62 -16.54
N LYS A 495 -2.75 -15.69 -15.72
CA LYS A 495 -3.05 -17.06 -16.13
C LYS A 495 -4.54 -17.21 -16.43
N LEU A 496 -5.40 -16.59 -15.61
CA LEU A 496 -6.83 -16.49 -15.88
C LEU A 496 -7.14 -15.69 -17.15
N LYS A 497 -6.41 -14.60 -17.42
CA LYS A 497 -6.56 -13.81 -18.65
C LYS A 497 -6.13 -14.61 -19.89
N LEU A 498 -5.00 -15.31 -19.84
CA LEU A 498 -4.54 -16.16 -20.94
C LEU A 498 -5.44 -17.40 -21.12
N ALA A 499 -5.95 -17.98 -20.04
CA ALA A 499 -6.98 -19.02 -20.11
C ALA A 499 -8.30 -18.48 -20.71
N ARG A 500 -8.59 -17.17 -20.62
CA ARG A 500 -9.73 -16.57 -21.33
C ARG A 500 -9.48 -16.36 -22.82
N PHE A 501 -8.22 -16.40 -23.26
CA PHE A 501 -7.85 -16.48 -24.68
C PHE A 501 -7.89 -17.93 -25.21
N SER A 502 -8.22 -18.94 -24.41
CA SER A 502 -8.56 -20.26 -24.98
C SER A 502 -10.00 -20.33 -25.49
N GLU A 503 -10.82 -19.30 -25.23
CA GLU A 503 -12.19 -19.18 -25.78
C GLU A 503 -12.14 -18.46 -27.13
N GLU A 504 -12.43 -19.21 -28.21
CA GLU A 504 -12.43 -18.74 -29.59
C GLU A 504 -13.28 -17.48 -29.81
N SER A 505 -14.43 -17.38 -29.13
CA SER A 505 -15.35 -16.24 -29.23
C SER A 505 -14.80 -14.95 -28.63
N ARG A 506 -13.95 -15.04 -27.60
CA ARG A 506 -13.28 -13.87 -27.01
C ARG A 506 -12.03 -13.47 -27.76
N LEU A 507 -11.33 -14.43 -28.35
CA LEU A 507 -10.26 -14.16 -29.30
C LEU A 507 -10.84 -13.40 -30.50
N ARG A 508 -11.94 -13.88 -31.09
CA ARG A 508 -12.65 -13.19 -32.18
C ARG A 508 -12.93 -11.72 -31.84
N ARG A 509 -13.55 -11.41 -30.70
CA ARG A 509 -13.82 -10.00 -30.30
C ARG A 509 -12.57 -9.15 -30.08
N TYR A 510 -11.47 -9.75 -29.65
CA TYR A 510 -10.20 -9.05 -29.45
C TYR A 510 -9.51 -8.75 -30.79
N PHE A 511 -9.75 -9.59 -31.81
CA PHE A 511 -9.22 -9.46 -33.16
C PHE A 511 -10.25 -8.97 -34.21
N GLU A 512 -11.44 -8.58 -33.78
CA GLU A 512 -12.49 -7.96 -34.61
C GLU A 512 -12.20 -6.47 -34.92
N ALA A 513 -10.95 -6.05 -34.73
CA ALA A 513 -10.35 -4.86 -35.34
C ALA A 513 -9.47 -5.30 -36.54
N PRO A 514 -9.36 -4.46 -37.57
CA PRO A 514 -9.66 -4.70 -39.00
C PRO A 514 -9.25 -6.07 -39.58
N GLY A 515 -10.13 -6.65 -40.41
CA GLY A 515 -10.08 -8.04 -40.89
C GLY A 515 -8.81 -8.51 -41.63
N GLU A 516 -7.93 -7.60 -42.04
CA GLU A 516 -6.62 -7.88 -42.63
C GLU A 516 -5.64 -8.49 -41.58
N LEU A 517 -5.59 -7.92 -40.37
CA LEU A 517 -4.69 -8.37 -39.29
C LEU A 517 -5.10 -9.75 -38.76
N TRP A 518 -6.40 -10.04 -38.75
CA TRP A 518 -6.92 -11.35 -38.34
C TRP A 518 -6.56 -12.46 -39.33
N LYS A 519 -6.64 -12.18 -40.65
CA LYS A 519 -6.18 -13.12 -41.68
C LYS A 519 -4.68 -13.40 -41.56
N MET A 520 -3.86 -12.39 -41.23
CA MET A 520 -2.43 -12.56 -41.00
C MET A 520 -2.13 -13.40 -39.75
N ALA A 521 -2.81 -13.15 -38.64
CA ALA A 521 -2.63 -13.89 -37.39
C ALA A 521 -3.03 -15.38 -37.50
N CYS A 522 -4.05 -15.69 -38.31
CA CYS A 522 -4.52 -17.06 -38.51
C CYS A 522 -3.74 -17.86 -39.56
N LYS A 523 -2.81 -17.24 -40.32
CA LYS A 523 -2.06 -17.88 -41.41
C LYS A 523 -1.18 -19.06 -40.94
N GLY A 524 -0.73 -19.04 -39.69
CA GLY A 524 0.03 -20.14 -39.07
C GLY A 524 -0.83 -21.32 -38.59
N LEU A 525 -2.11 -21.08 -38.24
CA LEU A 525 -3.04 -22.11 -37.77
C LEU A 525 -3.56 -22.99 -38.91
N GLN A 526 -3.62 -22.45 -40.14
CA GLN A 526 -3.99 -23.20 -41.35
C GLN A 526 -2.93 -24.25 -41.77
N LYS A 527 -1.71 -24.20 -41.22
CA LYS A 527 -0.62 -25.18 -41.51
C LYS A 527 -0.55 -26.34 -40.51
N GLY A 528 -1.58 -26.56 -39.70
CA GLY A 528 -1.76 -27.82 -38.95
C GLY A 528 -0.78 -28.10 -37.80
N ARG A 529 0.04 -27.14 -37.34
CA ARG A 529 0.87 -27.34 -36.15
C ARG A 529 0.11 -27.01 -34.86
N ARG A 530 -0.30 -28.05 -34.13
CA ARG A 530 -0.76 -27.92 -32.74
C ARG A 530 0.43 -27.64 -31.80
N PRO A 531 0.32 -26.71 -30.83
CA PRO A 531 1.31 -26.60 -29.75
C PRO A 531 1.24 -27.84 -28.85
N SER A 532 2.38 -28.48 -28.60
CA SER A 532 2.49 -29.64 -27.70
C SER A 532 2.11 -29.27 -26.26
N LYS A 533 1.52 -30.23 -25.55
CA LYS A 533 1.04 -30.16 -24.16
C LYS A 533 2.07 -29.66 -23.16
#